data_AF-A0A1Q7HFK1-F1
#
_entry.id   AF-A0A1Q7HFK1-F1
#
_cell.length_a   1.000
_cell.length_b   1.000
_cell.length_c   1.000
_cell.angle_alpha   90.00
_cell.angle_beta   90.00
_cell.angle_gamma   90.00
#
_symmetry.space_group_name_H-M   'P 1'
#
loop_
_entity.id
_entity.type
_entity.pdbx_description
1 polymer ?
#
loop_
_entity_poly.entity_id
_entity_poly.type
_entity_poly.pdbx_seq_one_letter_code
_entity_poly.pdbx_strand_id
1 'polypeptide(L)' 'MGATSQLAAAAVLSDGTTQDVTSVATWQSSDTSLATVSSTGLVTGIAEGAVVVQAAYSGVTGSMSITIP' A
#
# COMPACT_ATOMS: atom_id res chain seq x y z
N MET A 1 9.00 -6.74 -17.49
CA MET A 1 7.57 -6.58 -17.13
C MET A 1 7.57 -6.17 -15.67
N GLY A 2 7.14 -4.96 -15.34
CA GLY A 2 7.19 -4.46 -13.97
C GLY A 2 6.40 -5.37 -13.03
N ALA A 3 7.00 -5.78 -11.91
CA ALA A 3 6.33 -6.62 -10.94
C ALA A 3 5.12 -5.88 -10.35
N THR A 4 3.94 -6.48 -10.41
CA THR A 4 2.73 -5.96 -9.75
C THR A 4 2.48 -6.72 -8.46
N SER A 5 2.26 -6.00 -7.37
CA SER A 5 2.00 -6.57 -6.05
C SER A 5 0.72 -5.97 -5.49
N GLN A 6 -0.25 -6.81 -5.14
CA GLN A 6 -1.48 -6.36 -4.50
C GLN A 6 -1.26 -6.25 -2.99
N LEU A 7 -1.57 -5.09 -2.42
CA LEU A 7 -1.59 -4.87 -0.99
C LEU A 7 -3.01 -4.93 -0.46
N ALA A 8 -3.14 -5.34 0.81
CA ALA A 8 -4.39 -5.28 1.56
C ALA A 8 -4.14 -4.48 2.84
N ALA A 9 -5.09 -3.63 3.19
CA ALA A 9 -5.08 -2.88 4.44
C ALA A 9 -6.31 -3.28 5.26
N ALA A 10 -6.08 -3.67 6.51
CA ALA A 10 -7.12 -4.05 7.44
C ALA A 10 -7.01 -3.17 8.69
N ALA A 11 -8.12 -2.54 9.07
CA ALA A 11 -8.20 -1.72 10.27
C ALA A 11 -8.90 -2.51 11.37
N VAL A 12 -8.30 -2.54 12.56
CA VAL A 12 -8.94 -3.07 13.77
C VAL A 12 -9.75 -1.95 14.41
N LEU A 13 -11.06 -2.11 14.47
CA LEU A 13 -12.00 -1.17 15.08
C LEU A 13 -12.00 -1.32 16.60
N SER A 14 -12.51 -0.29 17.28
CA SER A 14 -12.57 -0.26 18.75
C SER A 14 -13.44 -1.36 19.37
N ASP A 15 -14.36 -1.97 18.60
CA ASP A 15 -15.17 -3.11 19.05
C ASP A 15 -14.43 -4.47 18.92
N GLY A 16 -13.20 -4.46 18.39
CA GLY A 16 -12.37 -5.65 18.15
C GLY A 16 -12.55 -6.30 16.78
N THR A 17 -13.47 -5.81 15.94
CA THR A 17 -13.63 -6.30 14.56
C THR A 17 -12.53 -5.78 13.65
N THR A 18 -12.18 -6.59 12.65
CA THR A 18 -11.26 -6.19 11.59
C THR A 18 -12.06 -5.88 10.33
N GLN A 19 -11.90 -4.67 9.80
CA GLN A 19 -12.54 -4.24 8.57
C GLN A 19 -11.49 -4.11 7.47
N ASP A 20 -11.79 -4.66 6.30
CA ASP A 20 -10.99 -4.40 5.11
C ASP A 20 -11.20 -2.94 4.69
N VAL A 21 -10.10 -2.20 4.67
CA VAL A 21 -10.06 -0.79 4.32
C VAL A 21 -9.21 -0.56 3.08
N THR A 22 -8.89 -1.61 2.32
CA THR A 22 -7.97 -1.56 1.19
C THR A 22 -8.39 -0.54 0.13
N SER A 23 -9.69 -0.44 -0.16
CA SER A 23 -10.24 0.48 -1.15
C SER A 23 -10.53 1.90 -0.63
N VAL A 24 -10.55 2.09 0.68
CA VAL A 24 -10.86 3.36 1.35
C VAL A 24 -9.66 3.97 2.07
N ALA A 25 -8.56 3.22 2.18
CA ALA A 25 -7.29 3.70 2.67
C ALA A 25 -6.64 4.62 1.64
N THR A 26 -5.95 5.65 2.14
CA THR A 26 -5.13 6.53 1.31
C THR A 26 -3.76 5.89 1.15
N TRP A 27 -3.46 5.46 -0.08
CA TRP A 27 -2.18 4.85 -0.43
C TRP A 27 -1.19 5.89 -0.95
N GLN A 28 0.06 5.80 -0.53
CA GLN A 28 1.16 6.63 -1.03
C GLN A 28 2.43 5.80 -1.19
N SER A 29 3.09 5.94 -2.34
CA SER A 29 4.43 5.41 -2.55
C SER A 29 5.45 6.47 -2.17
N SER A 30 6.53 6.06 -1.52
CA SER A 30 7.68 6.92 -1.24
C SER A 30 8.42 7.36 -2.50
N ASP A 31 8.39 6.54 -3.57
CA ASP A 31 9.03 6.88 -4.84
C ASP A 31 8.20 6.36 -6.02
N THR A 32 7.47 7.29 -6.65
CA THR A 32 6.60 6.99 -7.81
C THR A 32 7.39 6.76 -9.10
N SER A 33 8.69 7.05 -9.13
CA SER A 33 9.55 6.74 -10.28
C SER A 33 9.97 5.27 -10.29
N LEU A 34 10.03 4.64 -9.11
CA LEU A 34 10.33 3.22 -8.91
C LEU A 34 9.05 2.37 -8.87
N ALA A 35 8.01 2.81 -8.14
CA ALA A 35 6.72 2.12 -8.11
C ALA A 35 5.53 3.05 -7.83
N THR A 36 4.43 2.83 -8.53
CA THR A 36 3.15 3.52 -8.28
C THR A 36 2.19 2.62 -7.52
N VAL A 37 1.36 3.19 -6.65
CA VAL A 37 0.29 2.46 -5.95
C VAL A 37 -1.08 3.06 -6.29
N SER A 38 -2.06 2.20 -6.59
CA SER A 38 -3.45 2.63 -6.85
C SER A 38 -4.23 2.83 -5.54
N SER A 39 -5.39 3.48 -5.63
CA SER A 39 -6.33 3.60 -4.50
C SER A 39 -6.91 2.26 -4.03
N THR A 40 -6.74 1.19 -4.81
CA THR A 40 -7.14 -0.17 -4.45
C THR A 40 -5.98 -0.98 -3.87
N GLY A 41 -4.84 -0.34 -3.56
CA GLY A 41 -3.65 -1.01 -3.03
C GLY A 41 -2.83 -1.80 -4.06
N LEU A 42 -3.08 -1.62 -5.37
CA LEU A 42 -2.29 -2.29 -6.40
C LEU A 42 -0.98 -1.52 -6.62
N VAL A 43 0.14 -2.12 -6.25
CA VAL A 43 1.47 -1.60 -6.51
C VAL A 43 1.95 -2.10 -7.86
N THR A 44 2.43 -1.18 -8.70
CA THR A 44 3.03 -1.47 -10.01
C THR A 44 4.46 -0.97 -10.00
N GLY A 45 5.42 -1.88 -10.10
CA GLY A 45 6.83 -1.55 -10.27
C GLY A 45 7.12 -1.01 -11.65
N ILE A 46 7.90 0.06 -11.71
CA ILE A 46 8.36 0.72 -12.94
C ILE A 46 9.84 0.40 -13.16
N ALA A 47 10.65 0.43 -12.09
CA ALA A 47 12.08 0.14 -12.13
C ALA A 47 12.51 -0.69 -10.91
N GLU A 48 13.63 -1.40 -11.06
CA GLU A 48 14.25 -2.17 -9.98
C GLU A 48 14.64 -1.26 -8.82
N GLY A 49 14.36 -1.69 -7.60
CA GLY A 49 14.60 -0.88 -6.40
C GLY A 49 13.68 -1.23 -5.25
N ALA A 50 13.94 -0.60 -4.10
CA ALA A 50 13.10 -0.74 -2.92
C ALA A 50 12.28 0.53 -2.70
N VAL A 51 10.98 0.38 -2.56
CA VAL A 51 10.05 1.47 -2.23
C VAL A 51 9.29 1.14 -0.95
N VAL A 52 8.99 2.16 -0.16
CA VAL A 52 8.05 2.05 0.95
C VAL A 52 6.69 2.55 0.49
N VAL A 53 5.66 1.74 0.71
CA VAL A 53 4.26 2.10 0.49
C VAL A 53 3.59 2.32 1.85
N GLN A 54 2.91 3.44 2.00
CA GLN A 54 2.15 3.80 3.19
C GLN A 54 0.65 3.77 2.90
N ALA A 55 -0.12 3.21 3.83
CA ALA A 55 -1.57 3.19 3.81
C ALA A 55 -2.08 3.93 5.04
N ALA A 56 -2.88 4.98 4.84
CA ALA A 56 -3.48 5.76 5.91
C ALA A 56 -5.00 5.60 5.92
N TYR A 57 -5.58 5.24 7.06
CA TYR A 57 -7.02 5.11 7.22
C TYR A 57 -7.44 5.61 8.61
N SER A 58 -8.40 6.54 8.65
CA SER A 58 -8.98 7.08 9.90
C SER A 58 -7.95 7.56 10.94
N GLY A 59 -6.83 8.12 10.48
CA GLY A 59 -5.74 8.61 11.34
C GLY A 59 -4.70 7.55 11.76
N VAL A 60 -4.90 6.29 11.37
CA VAL A 60 -3.93 5.20 11.55
C VAL A 60 -3.15 5.00 10.26
N THR A 61 -1.83 4.82 10.37
CA THR A 61 -0.96 4.60 9.22
C THR A 61 -0.23 3.27 9.33
N GLY A 62 -0.29 2.45 8.28
CA GLY A 62 0.55 1.28 8.08
C GLY A 62 1.61 1.58 7.01
N SER A 63 2.77 0.94 7.10
CA SER A 63 3.82 1.05 6.08
C SER A 63 4.37 -0.32 5.73
N MET A 64 4.73 -0.52 4.46
CA MET A 64 5.28 -1.78 3.96
C MET A 64 6.36 -1.52 2.91
N SER A 65 7.51 -2.16 3.07
CA SER A 65 8.62 -2.11 2.11
C SER A 65 8.41 -3.14 1.00
N ILE A 66 8.37 -2.69 -0.25
CA ILE A 66 8.27 -3.49 -1.46
C ILE A 66 9.62 -3.44 -2.19
N THR A 67 10.18 -4.60 -2.48
CA THR A 67 11.38 -4.72 -3.32
C THR A 67 10.96 -5.20 -4.70
N ILE A 68 11.31 -4.43 -5.73
CA ILE A 68 11.10 -4.77 -7.14
C ILE A 68 12.40 -5.37 -7.66
N PRO A 69 12.39 -6.68 -8.02
CA PRO A 69 13.55 -7.36 -8.59
C PRO A 69 13.72 -7.07 -10.08
#